data_AF-A0A933ZQF9-F1
#
_entry.id   AF-A0A933ZQF9-F1
#
_cell.length_a   1.000
_cell.length_b   1.000
_cell.length_c   1.000
_cell.angle_alpha   90.00
_cell.angle_beta   90.00
_cell.angle_gamma   90.00
#
_symmetry.space_group_name_H-M   'P 1'
#
loop_
_entity.id
_entity.type
_entity.pdbx_description
1 polymer ?
#
loop_
_entity_poly.entity_id
_entity_poly.type
_entity_poly.pdbx_seq_one_letter_code
_entity_poly.pdbx_strand_id
1 'polypeptide(L)'
;MNKATAVVGFILSFIAGMMLMWAIQVRSGGGITPDSKGPAAGGAARPTKVNPGAVKVEMYVMSQCPYGVQAVNGVKDAIDKLGADVDFQIEFIGNSTPDG
;
A
#
# COMPACT_ATOMS: atom_id res chain seq x y z
N MET A 1 -27.89 25.51 -16.86
CA MET A 1 -26.49 25.06 -16.64
C MET A 1 -26.57 23.62 -16.19
N ASN A 2 -26.22 22.71 -17.08
CA ASN A 2 -26.54 21.31 -16.90
C ASN A 2 -25.40 20.64 -16.15
N LYS A 3 -25.69 19.97 -15.04
CA LYS A 3 -24.70 19.28 -14.20
C LYS A 3 -23.76 18.39 -15.04
N ALA A 4 -24.29 17.83 -16.12
CA ALA A 4 -23.54 17.08 -17.13
C ALA A 4 -22.36 17.85 -17.75
N THR A 5 -22.51 19.13 -18.07
CA THR A 5 -21.45 19.93 -18.69
C THR A 5 -20.30 20.20 -17.70
N ALA A 6 -20.61 20.34 -16.40
CA ALA A 6 -19.60 20.51 -15.37
C ALA A 6 -18.81 19.23 -15.09
N VAL A 7 -19.49 18.07 -15.02
CA VAL A 7 -18.84 16.76 -14.83
C VAL A 7 -17.97 16.40 -16.04
N VAL A 8 -18.45 16.63 -17.26
CA VAL A 8 -17.67 16.41 -18.49
C VAL A 8 -16.47 17.35 -18.54
N GLY A 9 -16.63 18.62 -18.16
CA GLY A 9 -15.52 19.57 -18.06
C GLY A 9 -14.44 19.13 -17.08
N PHE A 10 -14.83 18.61 -15.91
CA PHE A 10 -13.90 18.12 -14.89
C PHE A 10 -13.15 16.86 -15.35
N ILE A 11 -13.84 15.90 -15.97
CA ILE A 11 -13.21 14.67 -16.47
C ILE A 11 -12.26 14.96 -17.63
N LEU A 12 -12.66 15.82 -18.56
CA LEU A 12 -11.84 16.13 -19.74
C LEU A 12 -10.55 16.88 -19.37
N SER A 13 -10.61 17.75 -18.37
CA SER A 13 -9.43 18.41 -17.82
C SER A 13 -8.53 17.46 -17.02
N PHE A 14 -9.09 16.51 -16.29
CA PHE A 14 -8.31 15.47 -15.60
C PHE A 14 -7.55 14.55 -16.57
N ILE A 15 -8.22 14.09 -17.64
CA ILE A 15 -7.60 13.24 -18.68
C ILE A 15 -6.52 14.00 -19.44
N ALA A 16 -6.76 15.27 -19.81
CA ALA A 16 -5.77 16.11 -20.46
C ALA A 16 -4.52 16.32 -19.58
N GLY A 17 -4.69 16.51 -18.27
CA GLY A 17 -3.59 16.63 -17.31
C GLY A 17 -2.78 15.34 -17.17
N MET A 18 -3.44 14.18 -17.09
CA MET A 18 -2.78 12.87 -17.04
C MET A 18 -1.97 12.59 -18.32
N MET A 19 -2.52 12.93 -19.49
CA MET A 19 -1.83 12.80 -20.78
C MET A 19 -0.61 13.72 -20.89
N LEU A 20 -0.73 14.96 -20.41
CA LEU A 20 0.39 15.92 -20.41
C LEU A 20 1.53 15.44 -19.50
N MET A 21 1.21 14.98 -18.28
CA MET A 21 2.20 14.42 -17.37
C MET A 21 2.87 13.16 -17.94
N TRP A 22 2.12 12.26 -18.60
CA TRP A 22 2.68 11.09 -19.27
C TRP A 22 3.58 11.45 -20.47
N ALA A 23 3.19 12.43 -21.28
CA ALA A 23 3.97 12.90 -22.43
C ALA A 23 5.32 13.53 -22.03
N ILE A 24 5.39 14.16 -20.86
CA ILE A 24 6.64 14.69 -20.31
C ILE A 24 7.51 13.55 -19.76
N GLN A 25 6.90 12.54 -19.11
CA GLN A 25 7.64 11.42 -18.51
C GLN A 25 8.18 10.43 -19.57
N VAL A 26 7.47 10.21 -20.69
CA VAL A 26 7.93 9.36 -21.81
C VAL A 26 9.13 9.94 -22.57
N ARG A 27 9.26 11.27 -22.60
CA ARG A 27 10.44 11.97 -23.17
C ARG A 27 11.65 11.91 -22.23
N SER A 28 11.43 11.71 -20.93
CA SER A 28 12.47 11.71 -19.89
C SER A 28 13.06 10.33 -19.58
N GLY A 29 12.71 9.28 -20.34
CA GLY A 29 13.41 7.99 -20.28
C GLY A 29 13.13 7.13 -19.04
N GLY A 30 11.97 7.28 -18.39
CA GLY A 30 11.52 6.38 -17.31
C GLY A 30 10.23 5.68 -17.73
N GLY A 31 10.32 4.39 -18.10
CA GLY A 31 9.19 3.60 -18.58
C GLY A 31 8.09 3.45 -17.54
N ILE A 32 6.90 3.98 -17.84
CA ILE A 32 5.66 3.66 -17.13
C ILE A 32 5.04 2.46 -17.86
N THR A 33 5.26 1.27 -17.32
CA THR A 33 4.50 0.08 -17.68
C THR A 33 3.03 0.30 -17.31
N PRO A 34 2.07 0.06 -18.23
CA PRO A 34 0.65 0.14 -17.93
C PRO A 34 0.25 -1.13 -17.19
N ASP A 35 0.56 -1.21 -15.89
CA ASP A 35 -0.04 -2.24 -15.06
C ASP A 35 -1.46 -1.79 -14.71
N SER A 36 -2.42 -2.55 -15.23
CA SER A 36 -3.84 -2.37 -15.02
C SER A 36 -4.18 -2.54 -13.55
N LYS A 37 -4.04 -1.47 -12.77
CA LYS A 37 -4.54 -1.40 -11.39
C LYS A 37 -5.62 -0.32 -11.32
N GLY A 38 -6.86 -0.77 -11.55
CA GLY A 38 -8.02 -0.12 -10.94
C GLY A 38 -7.86 -0.04 -9.42
N PRO A 39 -8.70 0.73 -8.72
CA PRO A 39 -8.47 1.11 -7.34
C PRO A 39 -8.55 -0.12 -6.43
N ALA A 40 -7.38 -0.67 -6.09
CA ALA A 40 -7.28 -1.70 -5.06
C ALA A 40 -7.38 -1.02 -3.70
N ALA A 41 -8.53 -1.21 -3.06
CA ALA A 41 -8.72 -1.01 -1.64
C ALA A 41 -7.61 -1.71 -0.85
N GLY A 42 -7.22 -1.09 0.26
CA GLY A 42 -6.08 -1.44 1.08
C GLY A 42 -6.02 -2.92 1.45
N GLY A 43 -5.03 -3.60 0.89
CA GLY A 43 -4.44 -4.81 1.42
C GLY A 43 -2.94 -4.66 1.21
N ALA A 44 -2.20 -4.47 2.30
CA ALA A 44 -0.74 -4.41 2.25
C ALA A 44 -0.23 -5.63 1.48
N ALA A 45 0.59 -5.38 0.46
CA ALA A 45 1.21 -6.44 -0.31
C ALA A 45 2.02 -7.33 0.65
N ARG A 46 1.77 -8.64 0.62
CA ARG A 46 2.58 -9.65 1.30
C ARG A 46 3.72 -10.08 0.36
N PRO A 47 4.95 -9.57 0.48
CA PRO A 47 6.11 -10.38 0.13
C PRO A 47 6.35 -11.27 1.36
N THR A 48 6.44 -12.59 1.28
CA THR A 48 7.55 -13.34 0.72
C THR A 48 7.12 -14.80 0.86
N LYS A 49 7.54 -15.68 -0.05
CA LYS A 49 7.29 -17.12 0.04
C LYS A 49 7.90 -17.66 1.36
N VAL A 50 7.08 -17.98 2.35
CA VAL A 50 7.52 -18.56 3.65
C VAL A 50 7.75 -20.07 3.52
N ASN A 51 8.70 -20.60 4.29
CA ASN A 51 9.02 -22.04 4.28
C ASN A 51 7.89 -22.87 4.90
N PRO A 52 7.65 -24.10 4.42
CA PRO A 52 6.75 -25.03 5.08
C PRO A 52 7.33 -25.41 6.46
N GLY A 53 6.64 -25.00 7.53
CA GLY A 53 7.11 -25.16 8.92
C GLY A 53 7.62 -23.87 9.58
N ALA A 54 7.54 -22.73 8.88
CA ALA A 54 7.87 -21.43 9.46
C ALA A 54 7.06 -21.11 10.73
N VAL A 55 7.71 -20.47 11.69
CA VAL A 55 7.08 -20.04 12.95
C VAL A 55 6.26 -18.79 12.70
N LYS A 56 4.97 -18.83 13.05
CA LYS A 56 4.07 -17.67 12.93
C LYS A 56 4.31 -16.70 14.08
N VAL A 57 4.53 -15.43 13.75
CA VAL A 57 4.67 -14.34 14.72
C VAL A 57 3.69 -13.24 14.36
N GLU A 58 2.65 -13.08 15.17
CA GLU A 58 1.61 -12.08 14.99
C GLU A 58 1.80 -10.96 16.01
N MET A 59 1.82 -9.71 15.55
CA MET A 59 2.01 -8.54 16.39
C MET A 59 0.84 -7.57 16.21
N TYR A 60 0.12 -7.32 17.30
CA TYR A 60 -1.03 -6.43 17.33
C TYR A 60 -0.61 -5.08 17.91
N VAL A 61 -0.63 -4.02 17.10
CA VAL A 61 -0.11 -2.68 17.48
C VAL A 61 -1.15 -1.60 17.22
N MET A 62 -1.40 -0.72 18.19
CA MET A 62 -2.19 0.49 17.92
C MET A 62 -1.40 1.44 17.02
N SER A 63 -2.02 1.91 15.94
CA SER A 63 -1.40 2.89 15.05
C SER A 63 -0.93 4.12 15.85
N GLN A 64 0.33 4.49 15.72
CA GLN A 64 0.96 5.64 16.38
C GLN A 64 1.24 5.52 17.88
N CYS A 65 1.13 4.33 18.47
CA CYS A 65 1.66 4.12 19.81
C CYS A 65 3.21 4.16 19.76
N PRO A 66 3.89 5.05 20.51
CA PRO A 66 5.35 5.16 20.51
C PRO A 66 6.03 3.84 20.94
N TYR A 67 5.39 3.08 21.82
CA TYR A 67 5.86 1.74 22.22
C TYR A 67 5.70 0.70 21.10
N GLY A 68 4.66 0.83 20.27
CA GLY A 68 4.44 -0.03 19.12
C GLY A 68 5.55 0.09 18.09
N VAL A 69 5.95 1.31 17.77
CA VAL A 69 7.07 1.58 16.84
C VAL A 69 8.39 1.02 17.39
N GLN A 70 8.64 1.15 18.69
CA GLN A 70 9.84 0.58 19.32
C GLN A 70 9.85 -0.95 19.26
N ALA A 71 8.71 -1.60 19.50
CA ALA A 71 8.58 -3.05 19.42
C ALA A 71 8.82 -3.57 17.98
N VAL A 72 8.22 -2.93 16.98
CA VAL A 72 8.42 -3.28 15.56
C VAL A 72 9.89 -3.15 15.17
N ASN A 73 10.53 -2.04 15.54
CA ASN A 73 11.92 -1.77 15.20
C ASN A 73 12.90 -2.71 15.92
N GLY A 74 12.61 -3.09 17.17
CA GLY A 74 13.43 -4.05 17.92
C GLY A 74 13.37 -5.47 17.35
N VAL A 75 12.21 -5.89 16.85
CA VAL A 75 12.00 -7.22 16.26
C VAL A 75 12.52 -7.32 14.82
N LYS A 76 12.67 -6.18 14.12
CA LYS A 76 13.10 -6.14 12.71
C LYS A 76 14.41 -6.90 12.45
N ASP A 77 15.46 -6.66 13.25
CA ASP A 77 16.76 -7.32 13.04
C ASP A 77 16.69 -8.84 13.23
N ALA A 78 15.83 -9.30 14.14
CA ALA A 78 15.59 -10.73 14.33
C ALA A 78 14.88 -11.35 13.13
N ILE A 79 13.84 -10.69 12.59
CA ILE A 79 13.11 -11.17 11.41
C ILE A 79 13.99 -11.17 10.17
N ASP A 80 14.81 -10.13 9.98
CA ASP A 80 15.72 -10.06 8.84
C ASP A 80 16.73 -11.22 8.85
N LYS A 81 17.18 -11.65 10.04
CA LYS A 81 18.06 -12.81 10.22
C LYS A 81 17.34 -14.16 10.07
N LEU A 82 16.09 -14.24 10.50
CA LEU A 82 15.27 -15.46 10.45
C LEU A 82 14.64 -15.70 9.07
N GLY A 83 14.45 -14.64 8.28
CA GLY A 83 14.04 -14.71 6.88
C GLY A 83 12.78 -15.54 6.66
N ALA A 84 12.88 -16.54 5.78
CA ALA A 84 11.74 -17.36 5.34
C ALA A 84 11.24 -18.37 6.39
N ASP A 85 11.95 -18.53 7.51
CA ASP A 85 11.58 -19.45 8.60
C ASP A 85 10.61 -18.79 9.61
N VAL A 86 10.28 -17.51 9.44
CA VAL A 86 9.29 -16.79 10.24
C VAL A 86 8.22 -16.18 9.34
N ASP A 87 6.96 -16.49 9.63
CA ASP A 87 5.80 -15.81 9.05
C ASP A 87 5.38 -14.67 9.97
N PHE A 88 5.94 -13.47 9.73
CA PHE A 88 5.67 -12.29 10.54
C PHE A 88 4.48 -11.49 10.00
N GLN A 89 3.52 -11.20 10.86
CA GLN A 89 2.32 -10.44 10.55
C GLN A 89 2.14 -9.30 11.56
N ILE A 90 1.91 -8.08 11.06
CA ILE A 90 1.56 -6.92 11.88
C ILE A 90 0.10 -6.57 11.61
N GLU A 91 -0.70 -6.55 12.66
CA GLU A 91 -2.09 -6.12 12.63
C GLU A 91 -2.24 -4.82 13.41
N PHE A 92 -2.89 -3.81 12.81
CA PHE A 92 -3.08 -2.52 13.47
C PHE A 92 -4.42 -2.48 14.20
N ILE A 93 -4.40 -2.61 15.53
CA ILE A 93 -5.61 -2.56 16.37
C ILE A 93 -6.11 -1.11 16.52
N GLY A 94 -7.43 -0.91 16.42
CA GLY A 94 -8.06 0.41 16.53
C GLY A 94 -8.38 1.10 15.20
N ASN A 95 -8.18 0.44 14.05
CA ASN A 95 -8.89 0.79 12.83
C ASN A 95 -10.38 0.45 13.05
N SER A 96 -11.16 1.41 13.54
CA SER A 96 -12.61 1.30 13.54
C SER A 96 -13.09 1.36 12.09
N THR A 97 -13.16 0.22 11.42
CA THR A 97 -14.31 0.01 10.54
C THR A 97 -15.54 0.12 11.46
N PRO A 98 -16.47 1.04 11.21
CA PRO A 98 -17.61 1.29 12.09
C PRO A 98 -18.60 0.13 11.96
N ASP A 99 -18.31 -1.01 12.58
CA ASP A 99 -19.22 -2.13 12.73
C ASP A 99 -19.13 -2.62 14.18
N GLY A 100 -19.76 -1.85 15.08
CA GLY A 100 -19.88 -2.16 16.51
C GLY A 100 -20.21 -0.93 17.34
#